data_AF-A0A2V7Z1I5-F1
#
_entry.id   AF-A0A2V7Z1I5-F1
#
_cell.length_a   1.000
_cell.length_b   1.000
_cell.length_c   1.000
_cell.angle_alpha   90.00
_cell.angle_beta   90.00
_cell.angle_gamma   90.00
#
_symmetry.space_group_name_H-M   'P 1'
#
loop_
_entity.id
_entity.type
_entity.pdbx_description
1 polymer ?
#
loop_
_entity_poly.entity_id
_entity_poly.type
_entity_poly.pdbx_seq_one_letter_code
_entity_poly.pdbx_strand_id
1 'polypeptide(L)' 'MKTVEVDAYVIDTLMQDLVGHDHQPSAFLVYLFLWKVTEGGRETSAPVSLRTLAESTGLSKRAVQEAVNRLERRRLAVV' A
#
# COMPACT_ATOMS: atom_id res chain seq x y z
N MET A 1 -14.58 -14.89 12.41
CA MET A 1 -14.05 -13.78 11.59
C MET A 1 -13.17 -12.92 12.48
N LYS A 2 -11.96 -12.57 12.03
CA LYS A 2 -11.13 -11.56 12.71
C LYS A 2 -11.32 -10.24 11.97
N THR A 3 -11.70 -9.18 12.67
CA THR A 3 -11.85 -7.84 12.11
C THR A 3 -10.53 -7.09 12.22
N VAL A 4 -10.34 -6.12 11.33
CA VAL A 4 -9.22 -5.18 11.34
C VAL A 4 -9.83 -3.79 11.27
N GLU A 5 -9.49 -2.93 12.24
CA GLU A 5 -9.91 -1.53 12.20
C GLU A 5 -9.01 -0.79 11.24
N VAL A 6 -9.57 -0.16 10.21
CA VAL A 6 -8.83 0.61 9.20
C VAL A 6 -9.14 2.09 9.42
N ASP A 7 -8.12 2.94 9.37
CA ASP A 7 -8.30 4.39 9.44
C ASP A 7 -9.19 4.86 8.28
N ALA A 8 -10.18 5.71 8.59
CA ALA A 8 -11.08 6.30 7.62
C ALA A 8 -10.33 7.00 6.47
N TYR A 9 -9.17 7.61 6.75
CA TYR A 9 -8.33 8.20 5.70
C TYR A 9 -7.99 7.21 4.59
N VAL A 10 -7.69 5.95 4.92
CA VAL A 10 -7.28 4.93 3.95
C VAL A 10 -8.42 4.60 2.98
N ILE A 11 -9.65 4.51 3.47
CA ILE A 11 -10.81 4.12 2.67
C ILE A 11 -11.46 5.34 2.00
N ASP A 12 -11.69 6.41 2.74
CA ASP A 12 -12.50 7.54 2.29
C ASP A 12 -11.70 8.54 1.44
N THR A 13 -10.37 8.60 1.62
CA THR A 13 -9.51 9.55 0.88
C THR A 13 -8.51 8.83 0.00
N LEU A 14 -7.65 7.99 0.61
CA LEU A 14 -6.50 7.44 -0.08
C LEU A 14 -6.89 6.47 -1.21
N MET A 15 -7.95 5.68 -1.01
CA MET A 15 -8.48 4.81 -2.05
C MET A 15 -8.94 5.62 -3.27
N GLN A 16 -9.68 6.71 -3.07
CA GLN A 16 -10.12 7.57 -4.18
C GLN A 16 -8.94 8.24 -4.87
N ASP A 17 -7.94 8.68 -4.12
CA ASP A 17 -6.74 9.31 -4.69
C ASP A 17 -5.92 8.35 -5.53
N LEU A 18 -5.67 7.14 -5.03
CA LEU A 18 -4.82 6.17 -5.74
C LEU A 18 -5.59 5.44 -6.84
N VAL A 19 -6.83 5.02 -6.60
CA VAL A 19 -7.61 4.23 -7.57
C VAL A 19 -8.35 5.13 -8.55
N GLY A 20 -8.99 6.18 -8.06
CA GLY A 20 -9.82 7.08 -8.85
C GLY A 20 -9.00 8.14 -9.58
N HIS A 21 -8.28 8.98 -8.84
CA HIS A 21 -7.55 10.12 -9.43
C HIS A 21 -6.27 9.68 -10.17
N ASP A 22 -5.47 8.80 -9.55
CA ASP A 22 -4.21 8.35 -10.17
C ASP A 22 -4.37 7.16 -11.11
N HIS A 23 -5.51 6.47 -11.08
CA HIS A 23 -5.74 5.22 -11.81
C HIS A 23 -4.70 4.12 -11.51
N GLN A 24 -4.21 4.06 -10.26
CA GLN A 24 -3.18 3.14 -9.78
C GLN A 24 -3.71 2.21 -8.65
N PRO A 25 -4.60 1.26 -8.95
CA PRO A 25 -5.12 0.31 -7.95
C PRO A 25 -4.03 -0.57 -7.31
N SER A 26 -2.96 -0.87 -8.04
CA SER A 26 -1.80 -1.59 -7.51
C SER A 26 -1.11 -0.82 -6.37
N ALA A 27 -1.06 0.52 -6.45
CA ALA A 27 -0.48 1.36 -5.40
C ALA A 27 -1.30 1.29 -4.11
N PHE A 28 -2.63 1.27 -4.23
CA PHE A 28 -3.51 1.13 -3.07
C PHE A 28 -3.35 -0.23 -2.39
N LEU A 29 -3.27 -1.33 -3.15
CA LEU A 29 -3.08 -2.67 -2.58
C LEU A 29 -1.72 -2.82 -1.87
N VAL A 30 -0.65 -2.27 -2.47
CA VAL A 30 0.68 -2.24 -1.85
C VAL A 30 0.66 -1.41 -0.57
N TYR A 31 0.04 -0.22 -0.59
CA TYR A 31 -0.10 0.61 0.59
C TYR A 31 -0.87 -0.11 1.71
N LEU A 32 -2.01 -0.74 1.39
CA LEU A 32 -2.82 -1.43 2.39
C LEU A 32 -2.06 -2.60 3.04
N PHE A 33 -1.26 -3.33 2.25
CA PHE A 33 -0.39 -4.36 2.79
C PHE A 33 0.68 -3.77 3.72
N LEU A 34 1.35 -2.70 3.30
CA LEU A 34 2.35 -2.00 4.11
C LEU A 34 1.73 -1.49 5.42
N TRP A 35 0.58 -0.85 5.33
CA TRP A 35 -0.20 -0.37 6.48
C TRP A 35 -0.57 -1.50 7.45
N LYS A 36 -0.93 -2.68 6.93
CA LYS A 36 -1.18 -3.86 7.77
C LYS A 36 0.08 -4.34 8.51
N VAL A 37 1.22 -4.43 7.82
CA VAL A 37 2.46 -4.95 8.43
C VAL A 37 3.12 -3.96 9.38
N THR A 38 2.81 -2.66 9.26
CA THR A 38 3.22 -1.63 10.22
C THR A 38 2.21 -1.40 11.35
N GLU A 39 1.35 -2.39 11.61
CA GLU A 39 0.30 -2.36 12.64
C GLU A 39 -0.65 -1.16 12.56
N GLY A 40 -1.00 -0.76 11.34
CA GLY A 40 -1.85 0.39 11.07
C GLY A 40 -1.10 1.72 11.08
N GLY A 41 0.20 1.70 10.77
CA GLY A 41 1.06 2.89 10.78
C GLY A 41 1.66 3.23 12.15
N ARG A 42 1.57 2.33 13.13
CA ARG A 42 2.24 2.48 14.43
C ARG A 42 3.75 2.31 14.31
N GLU A 43 4.19 1.45 13.40
CA GLU A 43 5.59 1.33 13.05
C GLU A 43 5.92 2.19 11.82
N THR A 44 7.02 2.95 11.91
CA THR A 44 7.45 3.83 10.82
C THR A 44 8.02 3.08 9.62
N SER A 45 8.53 1.86 9.83
CA SER A 45 9.10 1.04 8.77
C SER A 45 8.95 -0.45 9.07
N ALA A 46 8.78 -1.24 8.01
CA ALA A 46 8.82 -2.69 8.08
C ALA A 46 9.76 -3.19 6.96
N PRO A 47 10.71 -4.09 7.24
CA PRO A 47 11.58 -4.64 6.21
C PRO A 47 10.79 -5.60 5.31
N VAL A 48 10.27 -5.08 4.19
CA VAL A 48 9.50 -5.86 3.21
C VAL A 48 10.17 -5.82 1.85
N SER A 49 10.50 -6.99 1.30
CA SER A 49 11.05 -7.07 -0.06
C SER A 49 9.96 -6.89 -1.13
N LEU A 50 10.34 -6.41 -2.32
CA LEU A 50 9.44 -6.35 -3.48
C LEU A 50 8.84 -7.71 -3.85
N ARG A 51 9.58 -8.80 -3.60
CA ARG A 51 9.10 -10.16 -3.81
C ARG A 51 7.97 -10.50 -2.85
N THR A 52 8.15 -10.21 -1.57
CA THR A 52 7.13 -10.42 -0.53
C THR A 52 5.87 -9.62 -0.83
N LEU A 53 6.01 -8.38 -1.30
CA LEU A 53 4.89 -7.56 -1.75
C LEU A 53 4.14 -8.21 -2.92
N ALA A 54 4.85 -8.69 -3.93
CA ALA A 54 4.25 -9.35 -5.09
C ALA A 54 3.48 -10.62 -4.68
N GLU A 55 4.09 -11.47 -3.87
CA GLU A 55 3.47 -12.71 -3.37
C GLU A 55 2.25 -12.41 -2.48
N SER A 56 2.33 -11.41 -1.60
CA SER A 56 1.26 -11.11 -0.65
C SER A 56 0.08 -10.36 -1.25
N THR A 57 0.32 -9.57 -2.30
CA THR A 57 -0.74 -8.81 -3.00
C THR A 57 -1.26 -9.51 -4.25
N GLY A 58 -0.59 -10.57 -4.71
CA GLY A 58 -0.89 -11.24 -5.98
C GLY A 58 -0.49 -10.44 -7.22
N LEU A 59 0.23 -9.34 -7.06
CA LEU A 59 0.68 -8.48 -8.15
C LEU A 59 1.97 -9.01 -8.79
N SER A 60 2.19 -8.67 -10.06
CA SER A 60 3.50 -8.90 -10.69
C SER A 60 4.58 -8.03 -10.04
N LYS A 61 5.84 -8.47 -10.07
CA LYS A 61 6.98 -7.69 -9.57
C LYS A 61 7.05 -6.29 -10.20
N ARG A 62 6.71 -6.17 -11.49
CA ARG A 62 6.67 -4.89 -12.19
C ARG A 62 5.56 -3.98 -11.65
N ALA A 63 4.36 -4.52 -11.45
CA ALA A 63 3.25 -3.77 -10.88
C ALA A 63 3.54 -3.28 -9.45
N VAL A 64 4.22 -4.10 -8.63
CA VAL A 64 4.72 -3.70 -7.31
C VAL A 64 5.74 -2.57 -7.40
N GLN A 65 6.71 -2.68 -8.32
CA GLN A 65 7.71 -1.62 -8.48
C GLN A 65 7.06 -0.29 -8.91
N GLU A 66 6.13 -0.33 -9.86
CA GLU A 66 5.40 0.86 -10.30
C GLU A 66 4.53 1.43 -9.17
N ALA A 67 3.89 0.58 -8.38
CA ALA A 67 3.13 0.96 -7.20
C ALA A 67 3.99 1.66 -6.14
N VAL A 68 5.13 1.07 -5.76
CA VAL A 68 6.09 1.67 -4.82
C VAL A 68 6.54 3.04 -5.31
N ASN A 69 6.94 3.14 -6.57
CA ASN A 69 7.37 4.42 -7.17
C ASN A 69 6.26 5.49 -7.15
N ARG A 70 4.97 5.10 -7.15
CA ARG A 70 3.86 6.06 -6.99
C ARG A 70 3.69 6.50 -5.54
N LEU A 71 3.77 5.56 -4.61
CA LEU A 71 3.67 5.87 -3.17
C LEU A 71 4.78 6.81 -2.73
N GLU A 72 6.01 6.61 -3.22
CA GLU A 72 7.14 7.50 -2.96
C GLU A 72 6.91 8.92 -3.50
N ARG A 73 6.43 9.05 -4.74
CA ARG A 73 6.10 10.36 -5.33
C ARG A 73 5.04 11.11 -4.54
N ARG A 74 4.09 10.38 -3.95
CA ARG A 74 3.06 10.93 -3.06
C ARG A 74 3.50 11.05 -1.60
N ARG A 75 4.74 10.65 -1.27
CA ARG A 75 5.31 10.66 0.10
C ARG A 75 4.50 9.83 1.11
N LEU A 76 3.88 8.75 0.63
CA LEU A 76 3.05 7.85 1.45
C LEU A 76 3.85 6.66 2.00
N ALA A 77 4.95 6.31 1.35
CA ALA A 77 5.90 5.30 1.78
C ALA A 77 7.31 5.69 1.30
N VAL A 78 8.33 5.20 2.00
CA VAL A 78 9.73 5.31 1.60
C VAL A 78 10.29 3.89 1.55
N VAL A 79 10.89 3.51 0.43
CA VAL A 79 11.49 2.19 0.21
C VAL A 79 13.00 2.29 0.09
#